data_AF-A0A8C5CD77-F1
#
_entry.id   AF-A0A8C5CD77-F1
#
_cell.length_a   1.000
_cell.length_b   1.000
_cell.length_c   1.000
_cell.angle_alpha   90.00
_cell.angle_beta   90.00
_cell.angle_gamma   90.00
#
_symmetry.space_group_name_H-M   'P 1'
#
loop_
_entity.id
_entity.type
_entity.pdbx_description
1 polymer ?
#
loop_
_entity_poly.entity_id
_entity_poly.type
_entity_poly.pdbx_seq_one_letter_code
_entity_poly.pdbx_strand_id
1 'polypeptide(L)'
;CVCVCVCVCVWFLVSEQDTRRLIKLRAANEVLFTGKRNAAKAAWKAILKELGLLGKVSTYQMSKKWDNLKRRYKDLKYPPVGMETAADGAASWPWFHLMNDAMEGRLGDSAPLLTPITHDDQPPDPAPRARPAHQPLPPDYDPYPEGPGGDGCERALAERLGGLEREWEMVERERLAVETERAGLERDRAGLEQDRGVVERDRAAVQADRQWLERERALMEQERAALDRERELLDNQRALILSSVGHSGHLNPLDCLHSKTIF
;
A
#
# COMPACT_ATOMS: atom_id res chain seq x y z
N CYS A 1 -22.16 0.08 4.06
CA CYS A 1 -23.16 -0.52 3.15
C CYS A 1 -23.49 0.31 1.91
N VAL A 2 -23.60 1.64 2.02
CA VAL A 2 -23.98 2.53 0.89
C VAL A 2 -22.94 2.51 -0.27
N CYS A 3 -21.65 2.46 0.06
CA CYS A 3 -20.56 2.40 -0.92
C CYS A 3 -20.56 1.12 -1.79
N VAL A 4 -21.10 0.01 -1.26
CA VAL A 4 -21.26 -1.26 -2.00
C VAL A 4 -22.47 -1.18 -2.94
N CYS A 5 -23.57 -0.53 -2.53
CA CYS A 5 -24.78 -0.38 -3.36
C CYS A 5 -24.57 0.44 -4.63
N VAL A 6 -23.83 1.57 -4.56
CA VAL A 6 -23.59 2.42 -5.73
C VAL A 6 -22.59 1.77 -6.70
N CYS A 7 -21.60 1.04 -6.18
CA CYS A 7 -20.76 0.18 -7.01
C CYS A 7 -21.59 -0.88 -7.73
N VAL A 8 -22.59 -1.49 -7.10
CA VAL A 8 -23.40 -2.52 -7.78
C VAL A 8 -24.28 -1.93 -8.91
N CYS A 9 -24.85 -0.74 -8.74
CA CYS A 9 -25.76 -0.14 -9.74
C CYS A 9 -25.10 0.29 -11.07
N VAL A 10 -23.87 0.85 -11.05
CA VAL A 10 -23.15 1.21 -12.28
C VAL A 10 -22.63 -0.04 -13.01
N TRP A 11 -22.38 -1.12 -12.26
CA TRP A 11 -21.92 -2.38 -12.81
C TRP A 11 -23.03 -3.20 -13.47
N PHE A 12 -24.27 -3.11 -12.97
CA PHE A 12 -25.43 -3.76 -13.58
C PHE A 12 -25.76 -3.25 -14.99
N LEU A 13 -25.37 -2.02 -15.32
CA LEU A 13 -25.62 -1.41 -16.63
C LEU A 13 -24.60 -1.85 -17.69
N VAL A 14 -23.44 -2.37 -17.29
CA VAL A 14 -22.40 -2.88 -18.20
C VAL A 14 -22.30 -4.39 -18.03
N SER A 15 -22.90 -5.11 -18.98
CA SER A 15 -22.97 -6.58 -18.96
C SER A 15 -21.60 -7.23 -18.83
N GLU A 16 -21.58 -8.50 -18.42
CA GLU A 16 -20.39 -9.34 -18.49
C GLU A 16 -19.83 -9.33 -19.94
N GLN A 17 -20.70 -9.43 -20.95
CA GLN A 17 -20.30 -9.37 -22.35
C GLN A 17 -19.69 -8.01 -22.73
N ASP A 18 -20.25 -6.91 -22.25
CA ASP A 18 -19.73 -5.57 -22.48
C ASP A 18 -18.37 -5.37 -21.83
N THR A 19 -18.15 -5.96 -20.65
CA THR A 19 -16.87 -5.95 -19.95
C THR A 19 -15.81 -6.70 -20.73
N ARG A 20 -16.15 -7.85 -21.33
CA ARG A 20 -15.25 -8.60 -22.21
C ARG A 20 -14.86 -7.79 -23.45
N ARG A 21 -15.83 -7.17 -24.11
CA ARG A 21 -15.61 -6.36 -25.33
C ARG A 21 -14.85 -5.08 -25.01
N LEU A 22 -15.11 -4.45 -23.87
CA LEU A 22 -14.37 -3.28 -23.36
C LEU A 22 -12.88 -3.58 -23.24
N ILE A 23 -12.51 -4.70 -22.60
CA ILE A 23 -11.10 -5.06 -22.40
C ILE A 23 -10.39 -5.20 -23.74
N LYS A 24 -11.00 -5.90 -24.70
CA LYS A 24 -10.46 -6.08 -26.05
C LYS A 24 -10.35 -4.77 -26.82
N LEU A 25 -11.43 -3.97 -26.86
CA LEU A 25 -11.46 -2.67 -27.54
C LEU A 25 -10.41 -1.72 -26.95
N ARG A 26 -10.27 -1.68 -25.63
CA ARG A 26 -9.30 -0.79 -24.99
C ARG A 26 -7.86 -1.23 -25.23
N ALA A 27 -7.59 -2.54 -25.23
CA ALA A 27 -6.27 -3.09 -25.48
C ALA A 27 -5.83 -2.86 -26.95
N ALA A 28 -6.69 -3.19 -27.91
CA ALA A 28 -6.41 -2.98 -29.34
C ALA A 28 -6.21 -1.51 -29.71
N ASN A 29 -6.89 -0.60 -28.99
CA ASN A 29 -6.85 0.84 -29.25
C ASN A 29 -5.93 1.61 -28.31
N GLU A 30 -4.82 1.01 -27.85
CA GLU A 30 -3.90 1.69 -26.93
C GLU A 30 -3.34 3.00 -27.49
N VAL A 31 -3.08 3.03 -28.81
CA VAL A 31 -2.58 4.19 -29.54
C VAL A 31 -3.49 5.43 -29.43
N LEU A 32 -4.77 5.27 -29.13
CA LEU A 32 -5.70 6.40 -28.95
C LEU A 32 -5.58 7.06 -27.56
N PHE A 33 -4.89 6.42 -26.62
CA PHE A 33 -4.76 6.87 -25.23
C PHE A 33 -3.39 7.47 -24.95
N THR A 34 -3.04 8.50 -25.72
CA THR A 34 -1.75 9.22 -25.70
C THR A 34 -1.55 10.14 -24.48
N GLY A 35 -2.32 9.98 -23.41
CA GLY A 35 -2.23 10.78 -22.17
C GLY A 35 -2.85 12.19 -22.24
N LYS A 36 -3.23 12.68 -23.42
CA LYS A 36 -3.94 13.97 -23.57
C LYS A 36 -5.41 13.83 -23.16
N ARG A 37 -5.92 14.71 -22.28
CA ARG A 37 -7.30 14.63 -21.74
C ARG A 37 -8.38 14.55 -22.83
N ASN A 38 -8.28 15.38 -23.87
CA ASN A 38 -9.28 15.44 -24.94
C ASN A 38 -9.21 14.20 -25.85
N ALA A 39 -8.02 13.67 -26.12
CA ALA A 39 -7.84 12.44 -26.89
C ALA A 39 -8.39 11.21 -26.16
N ALA A 40 -8.11 11.09 -24.86
CA ALA A 40 -8.66 10.02 -24.03
C ALA A 40 -10.20 10.07 -23.99
N LYS A 41 -10.79 11.27 -23.86
CA LYS A 41 -12.25 11.44 -23.89
C LYS A 41 -12.85 10.99 -25.24
N ALA A 42 -12.22 11.34 -26.36
CA ALA A 42 -12.64 10.90 -27.69
C ALA A 42 -12.53 9.38 -27.86
N ALA A 43 -11.44 8.78 -27.38
CA ALA A 43 -11.24 7.33 -27.41
C ALA A 43 -12.29 6.57 -26.59
N TRP A 44 -12.62 7.06 -25.39
CA TRP A 44 -13.70 6.48 -24.59
C TRP A 44 -15.08 6.62 -25.24
N LYS A 45 -15.35 7.73 -25.94
CA LYS A 45 -16.60 7.89 -26.72
C LYS A 45 -16.67 6.86 -27.85
N ALA A 46 -15.57 6.60 -28.54
CA ALA A 46 -15.51 5.62 -29.61
C ALA A 46 -15.79 4.20 -29.06
N ILE A 47 -15.18 3.83 -27.93
CA ILE A 47 -15.43 2.54 -27.27
C ILE A 47 -16.91 2.41 -26.87
N LEU A 48 -17.52 3.46 -26.31
CA LEU A 48 -18.93 3.47 -25.94
C LEU A 48 -19.88 3.33 -27.14
N LYS A 49 -19.51 3.93 -28.28
CA LYS A 49 -20.24 3.81 -29.53
C LYS A 49 -20.27 2.35 -30.03
N GLU A 50 -19.12 1.69 -30.03
CA GLU A 50 -18.99 0.28 -30.44
C GLU A 50 -19.70 -0.72 -29.52
N LEU A 51 -19.80 -0.38 -28.24
CA LEU A 51 -20.55 -1.17 -27.26
C LEU A 51 -22.06 -0.90 -27.32
N GLY A 52 -22.52 0.11 -28.07
CA GLY A 52 -23.94 0.51 -28.09
C GLY A 52 -24.41 1.12 -26.76
N LEU A 53 -23.47 1.60 -25.95
CA LEU A 53 -23.70 2.17 -24.62
C LEU A 53 -23.57 3.71 -24.63
N LEU A 54 -23.32 4.31 -25.78
CA LEU A 54 -23.26 5.76 -25.93
C LEU A 54 -24.60 6.40 -25.54
N GLY A 55 -24.57 7.36 -24.60
CA GLY A 55 -25.77 8.00 -24.03
C GLY A 55 -26.41 7.24 -22.87
N LYS A 56 -26.09 5.94 -22.68
CA LYS A 56 -26.53 5.12 -21.53
C LYS A 56 -25.48 5.09 -20.42
N VAL A 57 -24.22 5.11 -20.80
CA VAL A 57 -23.06 5.10 -19.91
C VAL A 57 -22.12 6.22 -20.32
N SER A 58 -21.68 7.02 -19.35
CA SER A 58 -20.76 8.13 -19.58
C SER A 58 -19.34 7.64 -19.88
N THR A 59 -18.58 8.42 -20.65
CA THR A 59 -17.14 8.17 -20.90
C THR A 59 -16.35 8.02 -19.59
N TYR A 60 -16.77 8.74 -18.55
CA TYR A 60 -16.16 8.70 -17.24
C TYR A 60 -16.42 7.38 -16.50
N GLN A 61 -17.65 6.87 -16.56
CA GLN A 61 -18.01 5.58 -15.97
C GLN A 61 -17.24 4.45 -16.65
N MET A 62 -17.09 4.53 -17.98
CA MET A 62 -16.33 3.55 -18.74
C MET A 62 -14.82 3.59 -18.41
N SER A 63 -14.23 4.78 -18.29
CA SER A 63 -12.84 4.92 -17.86
C SER A 63 -12.60 4.39 -16.44
N LYS A 64 -13.54 4.66 -15.52
CA LYS A 64 -13.47 4.14 -14.14
C LYS A 64 -13.61 2.63 -14.07
N LYS A 65 -14.45 2.02 -14.93
CA LYS A 65 -14.56 0.56 -15.04
C LYS A 65 -13.22 -0.05 -15.46
N TRP A 66 -12.54 0.54 -16.45
CA TRP A 66 -11.19 0.14 -16.84
C TRP A 66 -10.15 0.31 -15.73
N ASP A 67 -10.19 1.42 -14.97
CA ASP A 67 -9.29 1.64 -13.85
C ASP A 67 -9.51 0.65 -12.71
N ASN A 68 -10.77 0.27 -12.43
CA ASN A 68 -11.08 -0.76 -11.45
C ASN A 68 -10.56 -2.13 -11.87
N LEU A 69 -10.77 -2.51 -13.14
CA LEU A 69 -10.21 -3.74 -13.73
C LEU A 69 -8.68 -3.76 -13.60
N LYS A 70 -7.98 -2.68 -13.94
CA LYS A 70 -6.52 -2.57 -13.77
C LYS A 70 -6.08 -2.71 -12.32
N ARG A 71 -6.78 -2.08 -11.38
CA ARG A 71 -6.43 -2.15 -9.95
C ARG A 71 -6.57 -3.58 -9.45
N ARG A 72 -7.71 -4.22 -9.69
CA ARG A 72 -7.95 -5.60 -9.26
C ARG A 72 -6.96 -6.58 -9.89
N TYR A 73 -6.60 -6.36 -11.16
CA TYR A 73 -5.54 -7.12 -11.82
C TYR A 73 -4.18 -6.95 -11.14
N LYS A 74 -3.78 -5.73 -10.77
CA LYS A 74 -2.51 -5.48 -10.08
C LYS A 74 -2.47 -6.13 -8.70
N ASP A 75 -3.56 -6.03 -7.94
CA ASP A 75 -3.68 -6.63 -6.60
C ASP A 75 -3.53 -8.16 -6.67
N LEU A 76 -4.05 -8.79 -7.72
CA LEU A 76 -3.95 -10.23 -7.95
C LEU A 76 -2.60 -10.66 -8.54
N LYS A 77 -1.98 -9.82 -9.38
CA LYS A 77 -0.70 -10.15 -10.04
C LYS A 77 0.52 -9.89 -9.13
N TYR A 78 0.42 -8.94 -8.21
CA TYR A 78 1.49 -8.54 -7.31
C TYR A 78 0.99 -8.49 -5.86
N PRO A 79 0.69 -9.64 -5.24
CA PRO A 79 0.25 -9.66 -3.86
C PRO A 79 1.36 -9.16 -2.92
N PRO A 80 1.04 -8.39 -1.86
CA PRO A 80 2.00 -8.03 -0.85
C PRO A 80 2.58 -9.28 -0.17
N VAL A 81 3.89 -9.26 0.11
CA VAL A 81 4.62 -10.36 0.74
C VAL A 81 3.93 -10.81 2.03
N GLY A 82 3.54 -12.09 2.09
CA GLY A 82 2.82 -12.69 3.22
C GLY A 82 1.32 -12.96 2.98
N MET A 83 0.77 -12.64 1.81
CA MET A 83 -0.66 -12.89 1.48
C MET A 83 -0.82 -13.66 0.17
N GLU A 84 -0.33 -14.91 0.14
CA GLU A 84 -0.23 -15.76 -1.06
C GLU A 84 -1.55 -16.43 -1.50
N THR A 85 -2.66 -16.22 -0.76
CA THR A 85 -4.02 -16.64 -1.16
C THR A 85 -4.54 -15.94 -2.43
N ALA A 86 -3.74 -15.09 -3.07
CA ALA A 86 -4.04 -14.44 -4.34
C ALA A 86 -4.11 -15.40 -5.54
N ALA A 87 -3.51 -16.59 -5.45
CA ALA A 87 -3.63 -17.63 -6.49
C ALA A 87 -5.09 -18.08 -6.68
N ASP A 88 -5.85 -18.24 -5.59
CA ASP A 88 -7.30 -18.54 -5.63
C ASP A 88 -8.10 -17.31 -6.12
N GLY A 89 -7.60 -16.11 -5.83
CA GLY A 89 -8.15 -14.84 -6.32
C GLY A 89 -8.04 -14.65 -7.84
N ALA A 90 -6.95 -15.13 -8.45
CA ALA A 90 -6.74 -15.06 -9.89
C ALA A 90 -7.64 -16.05 -10.65
N ALA A 91 -7.84 -17.26 -10.12
CA ALA A 91 -8.73 -18.27 -10.70
C ALA A 91 -10.23 -17.93 -10.54
N SER A 92 -10.60 -17.24 -9.46
CA SER A 92 -11.98 -16.82 -9.20
C SER A 92 -12.42 -15.56 -9.97
N TRP A 93 -11.47 -14.79 -10.52
CA TRP A 93 -11.77 -13.56 -11.24
C TRP A 93 -11.81 -13.80 -12.76
N PRO A 94 -13.00 -13.82 -13.40
CA PRO A 94 -13.17 -14.23 -14.79
C PRO A 94 -12.45 -13.31 -15.81
N TRP A 95 -12.02 -12.13 -15.38
CA TRP A 95 -11.31 -11.15 -16.20
C TRP A 95 -9.79 -11.24 -16.09
N PHE A 96 -9.23 -12.07 -15.19
CA PHE A 96 -7.80 -12.08 -14.91
C PHE A 96 -6.96 -12.34 -16.17
N HIS A 97 -7.23 -13.42 -16.90
CA HIS A 97 -6.48 -13.77 -18.11
C HIS A 97 -6.67 -12.75 -19.25
N LEU A 98 -7.91 -12.28 -19.46
CA LEU A 98 -8.20 -11.25 -20.47
C LEU A 98 -7.48 -9.93 -20.17
N MET A 99 -7.43 -9.54 -18.90
CA MET A 99 -6.71 -8.35 -18.47
C MET A 99 -5.20 -8.56 -18.53
N ASN A 100 -4.72 -9.77 -18.24
CA ASN A 100 -3.31 -10.13 -18.39
C ASN A 100 -2.85 -10.01 -19.84
N ASP A 101 -3.62 -10.54 -20.78
CA ASP A 101 -3.35 -10.44 -22.22
C ASP A 101 -3.43 -9.01 -22.73
N ALA A 102 -4.39 -8.23 -22.22
CA ALA A 102 -4.51 -6.80 -22.52
C ALA A 102 -3.28 -6.01 -22.07
N MET A 103 -2.77 -6.27 -20.86
CA MET A 103 -1.64 -5.56 -20.28
C MET A 103 -0.29 -6.01 -20.84
N GLU A 104 -0.19 -7.25 -21.34
CA GLU A 104 1.01 -7.80 -21.98
C GLU A 104 1.03 -7.56 -23.50
N GLY A 105 0.08 -6.77 -24.03
CA GLY A 105 0.04 -6.36 -25.44
C GLY A 105 -0.41 -7.44 -26.42
N ARG A 106 -0.90 -8.59 -25.93
CA ARG A 106 -1.31 -9.73 -26.77
C ARG A 106 -2.66 -9.55 -27.46
N LEU A 107 -3.45 -8.56 -27.06
CA LEU A 107 -4.78 -8.28 -27.64
C LEU A 107 -4.78 -7.15 -28.69
N GLY A 108 -3.62 -6.77 -29.24
CA GLY A 108 -3.48 -5.69 -30.22
C GLY A 108 -4.41 -5.81 -31.43
N ASP A 109 -4.68 -7.03 -31.92
CA ASP A 109 -5.51 -7.28 -33.10
C ASP A 109 -6.91 -7.83 -32.76
N SER A 110 -7.27 -7.86 -31.47
CA SER A 110 -8.47 -8.57 -31.00
C SER A 110 -9.77 -7.77 -31.13
N ALA A 111 -9.70 -6.52 -31.58
CA ALA A 111 -10.85 -5.64 -31.79
C ALA A 111 -10.54 -4.59 -32.87
N PRO A 112 -11.56 -4.06 -33.56
CA PRO A 112 -11.36 -3.04 -34.60
C PRO A 112 -10.69 -1.78 -34.03
N LEU A 113 -9.78 -1.22 -34.84
CA LEU A 113 -9.16 0.07 -34.56
C LEU A 113 -10.20 1.18 -34.76
N LEU A 114 -10.43 1.96 -33.71
CA LEU A 114 -11.44 3.00 -33.68
C LEU A 114 -10.87 4.32 -34.18
N THR A 115 -11.64 5.02 -35.00
CA THR A 115 -11.33 6.40 -35.37
C THR A 115 -11.74 7.34 -34.23
N PRO A 116 -10.84 8.22 -33.76
CA PRO A 116 -11.20 9.19 -32.73
C PRO A 116 -12.26 10.16 -33.27
N ILE A 117 -13.39 10.27 -32.57
CA ILE A 117 -14.47 11.20 -32.94
C ILE A 117 -14.02 12.63 -32.61
N THR A 118 -13.39 13.30 -33.58
CA THR A 118 -13.24 14.75 -33.59
C THR A 118 -14.52 15.37 -34.14
N HIS A 119 -15.17 16.23 -33.37
CA HIS A 119 -16.13 17.18 -33.94
C HIS A 119 -15.33 18.13 -34.81
N ASP A 120 -15.37 17.94 -36.14
CA ASP A 120 -15.38 18.97 -37.19
C ASP A 120 -15.33 18.27 -38.56
N ASP A 121 -16.50 17.85 -39.07
CA ASP A 121 -16.72 17.67 -40.51
C ASP A 121 -17.38 18.97 -41.03
N GLN A 122 -16.66 20.09 -40.92
CA GLN A 122 -16.91 21.28 -41.72
C GLN A 122 -16.08 21.13 -43.01
N PRO A 123 -16.70 20.89 -44.17
CA PRO A 123 -15.98 20.81 -45.43
C PRO A 123 -15.27 22.14 -45.73
N PRO A 124 -14.09 22.12 -46.37
CA PRO A 124 -13.34 23.32 -46.70
C PRO A 124 -14.11 24.17 -47.71
N ASP A 125 -14.32 25.44 -47.37
CA ASP A 125 -14.86 26.50 -48.24
C ASP A 125 -13.82 26.90 -49.32
N PRO A 126 -14.16 26.87 -50.62
CA PRO A 126 -13.47 27.64 -51.62
C PRO A 126 -14.38 28.79 -52.13
N ALA A 127 -14.14 30.00 -51.65
CA ALA A 127 -14.67 31.23 -52.26
C ALA A 127 -13.72 31.73 -53.37
N PRO A 128 -14.11 32.68 -54.26
CA PRO A 128 -15.44 33.26 -54.53
C PRO A 128 -15.78 33.26 -56.04
N ARG A 129 -17.06 33.08 -56.43
CA ARG A 129 -17.56 33.59 -57.72
C ARG A 129 -18.97 34.17 -57.59
N ALA A 130 -19.15 35.29 -58.28
CA ALA A 130 -20.26 36.23 -58.14
C ALA A 130 -21.59 35.75 -58.76
N ARG A 131 -22.69 36.07 -58.04
CA ARG A 131 -24.07 36.47 -58.41
C ARG A 131 -24.73 35.88 -59.69
N PRO A 132 -26.04 35.54 -59.62
CA PRO A 132 -27.08 36.57 -59.70
C PRO A 132 -28.21 36.46 -58.68
N ALA A 133 -28.94 37.57 -58.55
CA ALA A 133 -30.02 37.80 -57.60
C ALA A 133 -31.40 37.28 -58.08
N HIS A 134 -32.27 37.07 -57.09
CA HIS A 134 -33.74 36.95 -57.11
C HIS A 134 -34.38 35.67 -57.68
N GLN A 135 -34.95 34.85 -56.77
CA GLN A 135 -36.37 34.45 -56.78
C GLN A 135 -36.84 34.20 -55.32
N PRO A 136 -37.99 34.74 -54.85
CA PRO A 136 -38.58 34.38 -53.56
C PRO A 136 -39.36 33.06 -53.66
N LEU A 137 -39.13 32.14 -52.72
CA LEU A 137 -39.91 30.90 -52.56
C LEU A 137 -41.26 31.20 -51.85
N PRO A 138 -42.34 30.46 -52.18
CA PRO A 138 -43.66 30.64 -51.55
C PRO A 138 -43.67 30.16 -50.09
N PRO A 139 -44.52 30.73 -49.22
CA PRO A 139 -44.68 30.29 -47.85
C PRO A 139 -45.51 29.01 -47.80
N ASP A 140 -45.34 28.24 -46.72
CA ASP A 140 -46.17 27.11 -46.29
C ASP A 140 -45.80 25.73 -46.85
N TYR A 141 -44.73 25.14 -46.31
CA TYR A 141 -44.68 23.69 -46.08
C TYR A 141 -43.78 23.36 -44.89
N ASP A 142 -44.38 23.13 -43.72
CA ASP A 142 -43.74 22.56 -42.53
C ASP A 142 -44.17 21.08 -42.39
N PRO A 143 -43.26 20.10 -42.58
CA PRO A 143 -43.60 18.69 -42.42
C PRO A 143 -43.56 18.12 -41.01
N TYR A 144 -43.36 18.90 -39.93
CA TYR A 144 -43.29 18.32 -38.58
C TYR A 144 -44.39 18.86 -37.65
N PRO A 145 -45.44 18.07 -37.37
CA PRO A 145 -46.32 18.34 -36.25
C PRO A 145 -45.55 18.14 -34.94
N GLU A 146 -45.32 19.21 -34.19
CA GLU A 146 -44.88 19.16 -32.80
C GLU A 146 -45.90 18.35 -31.97
N GLY A 147 -45.52 17.14 -31.60
CA GLY A 147 -46.24 16.32 -30.64
C GLY A 147 -46.02 16.85 -29.22
N PRO A 148 -47.07 17.07 -28.42
CA PRO A 148 -46.92 17.45 -27.01
C PRO A 148 -46.53 16.21 -26.19
N GLY A 149 -45.34 16.18 -25.57
CA GLY A 149 -45.06 15.16 -24.55
C GLY A 149 -43.61 14.77 -24.21
N GLY A 150 -42.56 15.49 -24.65
CA GLY A 150 -41.16 15.09 -24.37
C GLY A 150 -40.55 15.63 -23.07
N ASP A 151 -41.00 16.79 -22.60
CA ASP A 151 -40.22 17.66 -21.72
C ASP A 151 -40.21 17.22 -20.24
N GLY A 152 -41.26 16.51 -19.78
CA GLY A 152 -41.33 16.01 -18.40
C GLY A 152 -40.41 14.81 -18.11
N CYS A 153 -40.18 13.96 -19.12
CA CYS A 153 -39.34 12.77 -18.98
C CYS A 153 -37.85 13.14 -18.99
N GLU A 154 -37.46 14.12 -19.83
CA GLU A 154 -36.11 14.70 -19.84
C GLU A 154 -35.77 15.42 -18.53
N ARG A 155 -36.70 16.19 -17.96
CA ARG A 155 -36.49 16.84 -16.66
C ARG A 155 -36.38 15.85 -15.50
N ALA A 156 -37.24 14.83 -15.45
CA ALA A 156 -37.16 13.79 -14.43
C ALA A 156 -35.86 12.97 -14.54
N LEU A 157 -35.34 12.77 -15.76
CA LEU A 157 -34.05 12.13 -15.98
C LEU A 157 -32.89 13.05 -15.56
N ALA A 158 -32.97 14.35 -15.83
CA ALA A 158 -31.98 15.34 -15.41
C ALA A 158 -31.91 15.49 -13.88
N GLU A 159 -33.04 15.47 -13.17
CA GLU A 159 -33.07 15.49 -11.71
C GLU A 159 -32.47 14.22 -11.10
N ARG A 160 -32.75 13.06 -11.69
CA ARG A 160 -32.14 11.77 -11.28
C ARG A 160 -30.64 11.73 -11.57
N LEU A 161 -30.19 12.31 -12.69
CA LEU A 161 -28.76 12.47 -13.01
C LEU A 161 -28.07 13.42 -12.04
N GLY A 162 -28.70 14.55 -11.70
CA GLY A 162 -28.18 15.50 -10.70
C GLY A 162 -28.18 14.92 -9.28
N GLY A 163 -29.11 14.03 -8.95
CA GLY A 163 -29.09 13.25 -7.71
C GLY A 163 -27.86 12.35 -7.60
N LEU A 164 -27.59 11.60 -8.66
CA LEU A 164 -26.41 10.72 -8.75
C LEU A 164 -25.09 11.50 -8.74
N GLU A 165 -25.06 12.72 -9.29
CA GLU A 165 -23.88 13.59 -9.25
C GLU A 165 -23.56 14.07 -7.83
N ARG A 166 -24.59 14.46 -7.06
CA ARG A 166 -24.42 14.84 -5.64
C ARG A 166 -23.98 13.66 -4.78
N GLU A 167 -24.54 12.48 -5.02
CA GLU A 167 -24.10 11.25 -4.35
C GLU A 167 -22.66 10.88 -4.72
N TRP A 168 -22.26 11.08 -5.99
CA TRP A 168 -20.89 10.86 -6.45
C TRP A 168 -19.89 11.81 -5.79
N GLU A 169 -20.22 13.10 -5.65
CA GLU A 169 -19.38 14.05 -4.92
C GLU A 169 -19.23 13.68 -3.44
N MET A 170 -20.29 13.17 -2.81
CA MET A 170 -20.22 12.66 -1.44
C MET A 170 -19.26 11.48 -1.34
N VAL A 171 -19.36 10.51 -2.25
CA VAL A 171 -18.49 9.33 -2.27
C VAL A 171 -17.03 9.69 -2.57
N GLU A 172 -16.76 10.67 -3.44
CA GLU A 172 -15.38 11.13 -3.70
C GLU A 172 -14.81 11.89 -2.48
N ARG A 173 -15.64 12.65 -1.75
CA ARG A 173 -15.23 13.24 -0.45
C ARG A 173 -14.91 12.16 0.58
N GLU A 174 -15.75 11.14 0.71
CA GLU A 174 -15.49 10.00 1.60
C GLU A 174 -14.23 9.23 1.19
N ARG A 175 -14.01 9.01 -0.11
CA ARG A 175 -12.80 8.36 -0.62
C ARG A 175 -11.56 9.16 -0.23
N LEU A 176 -11.56 10.47 -0.42
CA LEU A 176 -10.45 11.34 -0.01
C LEU A 176 -10.24 11.30 1.51
N ALA A 177 -11.31 11.29 2.30
CA ALA A 177 -11.22 11.14 3.75
C ALA A 177 -10.56 9.80 4.15
N VAL A 178 -10.98 8.69 3.54
CA VAL A 178 -10.38 7.38 3.77
C VAL A 178 -8.91 7.32 3.32
N GLU A 179 -8.55 7.97 2.22
CA GLU A 179 -7.15 8.08 1.78
C GLU A 179 -6.30 8.87 2.77
N THR A 180 -6.84 9.94 3.35
CA THR A 180 -6.15 10.71 4.39
C THR A 180 -6.00 9.93 5.71
N GLU A 181 -7.03 9.19 6.13
CA GLU A 181 -6.96 8.32 7.31
C GLU A 181 -5.94 7.21 7.10
N ARG A 182 -5.94 6.56 5.93
CA ARG A 182 -4.96 5.53 5.60
C ARG A 182 -3.53 6.08 5.64
N ALA A 183 -3.29 7.26 5.07
CA ALA A 183 -1.99 7.92 5.16
C ALA A 183 -1.61 8.29 6.61
N GLY A 184 -2.61 8.57 7.46
CA GLY A 184 -2.44 8.70 8.91
C GLY A 184 -1.93 7.41 9.54
N LEU A 185 -2.64 6.32 9.33
CA LEU A 185 -2.27 5.01 9.88
C LEU A 185 -0.91 4.50 9.39
N GLU A 186 -0.54 4.81 8.14
CA GLU A 186 0.79 4.49 7.62
C GLU A 186 1.90 5.27 8.35
N ARG A 187 1.66 6.54 8.72
CA ARG A 187 2.58 7.33 9.55
C ARG A 187 2.64 6.79 10.98
N ASP A 188 1.49 6.49 11.59
CA ASP A 188 1.44 5.95 12.96
C ASP A 188 2.16 4.61 13.05
N ARG A 189 1.97 3.73 12.06
CA ARG A 189 2.71 2.47 11.95
C ARG A 189 4.23 2.71 11.88
N ALA A 190 4.68 3.64 11.05
CA ALA A 190 6.10 3.98 10.95
C ALA A 190 6.65 4.53 12.28
N GLY A 191 5.85 5.34 13.00
CA GLY A 191 6.19 5.81 14.34
C GLY A 191 6.37 4.66 15.34
N LEU A 192 5.45 3.70 15.37
CA LEU A 192 5.55 2.53 16.25
C LEU A 192 6.76 1.65 15.92
N GLU A 193 7.13 1.51 14.64
CA GLU A 193 8.33 0.80 14.22
C GLU A 193 9.61 1.51 14.71
N GLN A 194 9.64 2.85 14.67
CA GLN A 194 10.73 3.65 15.22
C GLN A 194 10.82 3.51 16.74
N ASP A 195 9.71 3.62 17.46
CA ASP A 195 9.66 3.50 18.92
C ASP A 195 10.11 2.11 19.37
N ARG A 196 9.66 1.06 18.68
CA ARG A 196 10.16 -0.30 18.92
C ARG A 196 11.68 -0.37 18.75
N GLY A 197 12.23 0.29 17.73
CA GLY A 197 13.67 0.38 17.52
C GLY A 197 14.41 1.14 18.63
N VAL A 198 13.79 2.14 19.26
CA VAL A 198 14.33 2.81 20.45
C VAL A 198 14.37 1.86 21.63
N VAL A 199 13.27 1.17 21.92
CA VAL A 199 13.16 0.23 23.04
C VAL A 199 14.17 -0.91 22.93
N GLU A 200 14.39 -1.46 21.73
CA GLU A 200 15.39 -2.51 21.52
C GLU A 200 16.83 -2.01 21.78
N ARG A 201 17.14 -0.76 21.39
CA ARG A 201 18.45 -0.14 21.69
C ARG A 201 18.64 0.06 23.19
N ASP A 202 17.62 0.56 23.89
CA ASP A 202 17.68 0.76 25.34
C ASP A 202 17.84 -0.57 26.07
N ARG A 203 17.13 -1.61 25.63
CA ARG A 203 17.27 -2.96 26.18
C ARG A 203 18.70 -3.49 26.00
N ALA A 204 19.29 -3.31 24.82
CA ALA A 204 20.66 -3.71 24.55
C ALA A 204 21.68 -2.94 25.42
N ALA A 205 21.46 -1.63 25.60
CA ALA A 205 22.29 -0.80 26.48
C ALA A 205 22.23 -1.29 27.94
N VAL A 206 21.03 -1.53 28.48
CA VAL A 206 20.85 -2.06 29.84
C VAL A 206 21.51 -3.44 30.00
N GLN A 207 21.44 -4.29 28.98
CA GLN A 207 22.14 -5.59 29.00
C GLN A 207 23.65 -5.43 29.02
N ALA A 208 24.20 -4.49 28.24
CA ALA A 208 25.64 -4.20 28.26
C ALA A 208 26.10 -3.67 29.62
N ASP A 209 25.36 -2.74 30.22
CA ASP A 209 25.65 -2.21 31.56
C ASP A 209 25.62 -3.30 32.62
N ARG A 210 24.64 -4.21 32.55
CA ARG A 210 24.57 -5.36 33.45
C ARG A 210 25.81 -6.23 33.34
N GLN A 211 26.24 -6.57 32.12
CA GLN A 211 27.44 -7.37 31.90
C GLN A 211 28.71 -6.64 32.36
N TRP A 212 28.75 -5.33 32.22
CA TRP A 212 29.86 -4.52 32.71
C TRP A 212 29.94 -4.56 34.24
N LEU A 213 28.82 -4.36 34.93
CA LEU A 213 28.72 -4.45 36.39
C LEU A 213 29.05 -5.85 36.92
N GLU A 214 28.64 -6.91 36.21
CA GLU A 214 28.98 -8.29 36.57
C GLU A 214 30.50 -8.53 36.50
N ARG A 215 31.19 -7.98 35.48
CA ARG A 215 32.65 -8.06 35.38
C ARG A 215 33.34 -7.27 36.49
N GLU A 216 32.89 -6.06 36.78
CA GLU A 216 33.48 -5.23 37.83
C GLU A 216 33.33 -5.87 39.21
N ARG A 217 32.16 -6.46 39.50
CA ARG A 217 31.94 -7.24 40.72
C ARG A 217 32.92 -8.41 40.82
N ALA A 218 33.11 -9.17 39.74
CA ALA A 218 34.04 -10.30 39.72
C ALA A 218 35.50 -9.87 39.97
N LEU A 219 35.91 -8.71 39.44
CA LEU A 219 37.24 -8.13 39.73
C LEU A 219 37.39 -7.79 41.21
N MET A 220 36.40 -7.12 41.80
CA MET A 220 36.40 -6.76 43.22
C MET A 220 36.41 -8.00 44.14
N GLU A 221 35.71 -9.07 43.76
CA GLU A 221 35.75 -10.35 44.47
C GLU A 221 37.15 -11.00 44.41
N GLN A 222 37.82 -10.93 43.25
CA GLN A 222 39.19 -11.42 43.11
C GLN A 222 40.19 -10.62 43.95
N GLU A 223 40.08 -9.30 43.98
CA GLU A 223 40.93 -8.43 44.81
C GLU A 223 40.74 -8.72 46.30
N ARG A 224 39.48 -8.86 46.75
CA ARG A 224 39.19 -9.26 48.14
C ARG A 224 39.82 -10.61 48.48
N ALA A 225 39.65 -11.61 47.62
CA ALA A 225 40.27 -12.92 47.83
C ALA A 225 41.82 -12.87 47.82
N ALA A 226 42.43 -11.95 47.07
CA ALA A 226 43.87 -11.75 47.10
C ALA A 226 44.34 -11.15 48.45
N LEU A 227 43.64 -10.12 48.93
CA LEU A 227 43.91 -9.52 50.24
C LEU A 227 43.72 -10.50 51.39
N ASP A 228 42.68 -11.34 51.34
CA ASP A 228 42.45 -12.38 52.36
C ASP A 228 43.62 -13.38 52.40
N ARG A 229 44.14 -13.81 51.24
CA ARG A 229 45.34 -14.68 51.17
C ARG A 229 46.57 -13.98 51.73
N GLU A 230 46.80 -12.71 51.40
CA GLU A 230 47.94 -11.95 51.93
C GLU A 230 47.88 -11.83 53.46
N ARG A 231 46.68 -11.59 54.01
CA ARG A 231 46.45 -11.58 55.45
C ARG A 231 46.73 -12.94 56.09
N GLU A 232 46.27 -14.03 55.49
CA GLU A 232 46.60 -15.40 55.96
C GLU A 232 48.11 -15.65 55.97
N LEU A 233 48.84 -15.20 54.95
CA LEU A 233 50.30 -15.31 54.90
C LEU A 233 50.97 -14.52 56.04
N LEU A 234 50.51 -13.29 56.30
CA LEU A 234 51.02 -12.47 57.40
C LEU A 234 50.71 -13.10 58.78
N ASP A 235 49.50 -13.62 58.98
CA ASP A 235 49.11 -14.29 60.23
C ASP A 235 49.94 -15.57 60.46
N ASN A 236 50.19 -16.36 59.40
CA ASN A 236 51.08 -17.52 59.45
C ASN A 236 52.53 -17.13 59.77
N GLN A 237 53.05 -16.06 59.15
CA GLN A 237 54.39 -15.55 59.42
C GLN A 237 54.52 -15.09 60.88
N ARG A 238 53.50 -14.38 61.39
CA ARG A 238 53.43 -13.96 62.79
C ARG A 238 53.42 -15.16 63.74
N ALA A 239 52.63 -16.20 63.44
CA ALA A 239 52.59 -17.42 64.24
C ALA A 239 53.96 -18.13 64.27
N LEU A 240 54.64 -18.20 63.12
CA LEU A 240 55.98 -18.78 63.01
C LEU A 240 56.99 -18.03 63.89
N ILE A 241 57.00 -16.69 63.80
CA ILE A 241 57.89 -15.84 64.63
C ILE A 241 57.61 -16.07 66.12
N LEU A 242 56.34 -16.06 66.54
CA LEU A 242 55.96 -16.28 67.95
C LEU A 242 56.37 -17.69 68.44
N SER A 243 56.24 -18.72 67.60
CA SER A 243 56.63 -20.09 67.94
C SER A 243 58.15 -20.27 68.09
N SER A 244 58.95 -19.54 67.31
CA SER A 244 60.41 -19.55 67.35
C SER A 244 60.96 -18.86 68.61
N VAL A 245 60.32 -17.77 69.03
CA VAL A 245 60.64 -17.09 70.30
C VAL A 245 60.25 -17.95 71.52
N GLY A 246 59.17 -18.73 71.42
CA GLY A 246 58.73 -19.67 72.48
C GLY A 246 59.62 -20.89 72.69
N HIS A 247 60.34 -21.36 71.65
CA HIS A 247 61.26 -22.50 71.76
C HIS A 247 62.63 -22.14 72.37
N SER A 248 62.95 -20.85 72.53
CA SER A 248 64.21 -20.41 73.16
C SER A 248 64.14 -20.35 74.70
N GLY A 249 63.00 -20.69 75.31
CA GLY A 249 62.75 -20.52 76.74
C GLY A 249 62.48 -21.79 77.57
N HIS A 250 62.53 -23.00 76.99
CA HIS A 250 62.12 -24.19 77.75
C HIS A 250 62.96 -25.45 77.48
N LEU A 251 63.92 -25.64 78.40
CA LEU A 251 64.40 -26.91 79.00
C LEU A 251 65.49 -27.76 78.29
N ASN A 252 66.66 -27.79 78.93
CA ASN A 252 67.36 -29.05 79.25
C ASN A 252 67.18 -29.34 80.75
N PRO A 253 66.37 -30.34 81.16
CA PRO A 253 66.35 -30.87 82.51
C PRO A 253 66.78 -32.34 82.46
N LEU A 254 68.04 -32.59 82.13
CA LEU A 254 68.63 -33.95 82.18
C LEU A 254 69.92 -34.05 83.01
N ASP A 255 70.17 -33.08 83.91
CA ASP A 255 71.27 -33.16 84.90
C ASP A 255 70.74 -33.26 86.35
N CYS A 256 69.71 -34.07 86.60
CA CYS A 256 69.25 -34.35 87.98
C CYS A 256 68.76 -35.79 88.17
N LEU A 257 69.54 -36.78 87.74
CA LEU A 257 69.41 -38.15 88.25
C LEU A 257 70.79 -38.80 88.38
N HIS A 258 71.50 -38.49 89.46
CA HIS A 258 72.46 -39.42 90.09
C HIS A 258 72.55 -39.10 91.59
N SER A 259 71.48 -39.44 92.33
CA SER A 259 71.64 -39.79 93.74
C SER A 259 72.09 -41.25 93.81
N LYS A 260 73.40 -41.41 94.00
CA LYS A 260 74.13 -42.57 94.54
C LYS A 260 75.15 -41.88 95.46
N THR A 261 75.34 -42.15 96.75
CA THR A 261 75.14 -43.34 97.56
C THR A 261 75.72 -42.95 98.93
N ILE A 262 75.00 -43.22 100.04
CA ILE A 262 75.49 -43.86 101.29
C ILE A 262 76.82 -43.30 101.88
N PHE A 263 76.95 -42.82 103.13
CA PHE A 263 76.55 -43.33 104.45
C PHE A 263 76.59 -42.15 105.43
#